data_AF-A0A846ND36-F1
#
_entry.id   AF-A0A846ND36-F1
#
_cell.length_a   1.000
_cell.length_b   1.000
_cell.length_c   1.000
_cell.angle_alpha   90.00
_cell.angle_beta   90.00
_cell.angle_gamma   90.00
#
_symmetry.space_group_name_H-M   'P 1'
#
loop_
_entity.id
_entity.type
_entity.pdbx_description
1 polymer ?
#
loop_
_entity_poly.entity_id
_entity_poly.type
_entity_poly.pdbx_seq_one_letter_code
_entity_poly.pdbx_strand_id
1 'polypeptide(L)' 'HQSLAGSEAEEKTVEMLKLVHLSDPEKTPDKYPFELSGGMQQRIMIAMALSCRPEVLIADEPTTALDVTIQAQILE' A
#
# COMPACT_ATOMS: atom_id res chain seq x y z
N HIS A 1 7.62 3.52 -13.29
CA HIS A 1 6.59 2.55 -13.70
C HIS A 1 7.26 1.19 -13.83
N GLN A 2 6.78 0.15 -13.14
CA GLN A 2 7.28 -1.21 -13.29
C GLN A 2 6.53 -1.84 -14.48
N SER A 3 7.21 -2.48 -15.42
CA SER A 3 6.60 -3.05 -16.65
C SER A 3 5.83 -4.36 -16.37
N LEU A 4 5.00 -4.36 -15.33
CA LEU A 4 4.19 -5.50 -14.90
C LEU A 4 2.82 -5.45 -15.57
N ALA A 5 2.24 -6.60 -15.90
CA ALA A 5 0.91 -6.70 -16.49
C ALA A 5 0.21 -8.00 -16.09
N GLY A 6 -1.13 -8.00 -16.17
CA GLY A 6 -1.95 -9.17 -15.87
C GLY A 6 -1.73 -9.71 -14.46
N SER A 7 -1.59 -11.03 -14.34
CA SER A 7 -1.44 -11.72 -13.05
C SER A 7 -0.24 -11.23 -12.23
N GLU A 8 0.86 -10.84 -12.88
CA GLU A 8 2.04 -10.33 -12.18
C GLU A 8 1.76 -8.99 -11.48
N ALA A 9 0.97 -8.13 -12.11
CA ALA A 9 0.54 -6.87 -11.51
C ALA A 9 -0.45 -7.10 -10.35
N GLU A 10 -1.33 -8.08 -10.48
CA GLU A 10 -2.27 -8.48 -9.43
C GLU A 10 -1.54 -9.03 -8.20
N GLU A 11 -0.59 -9.96 -8.40
CA GLU A 11 0.24 -10.51 -7.33
C GLU A 11 1.02 -9.41 -6.60
N LYS A 12 1.64 -8.50 -7.36
CA LYS A 12 2.38 -7.37 -6.78
C LYS A 12 1.46 -6.44 -6.00
N THR A 13 0.25 -6.20 -6.50
CA THR A 13 -0.74 -5.37 -5.80
C THR A 13 -1.06 -5.98 -4.43
N VAL A 14 -1.36 -7.28 -4.37
CA VAL A 14 -1.65 -7.98 -3.11
C VAL A 14 -0.45 -7.93 -2.15
N GLU A 15 0.78 -8.10 -2.64
CA GLU A 15 2.01 -7.98 -1.84
C GLU A 15 2.14 -6.59 -1.22
N MET A 16 1.89 -5.53 -2.00
CA MET A 16 1.96 -4.15 -1.52
C MET A 16 0.87 -3.82 -0.50
N LEU A 17 -0.33 -4.37 -0.67
CA LEU A 17 -1.43 -4.23 0.30
C LEU A 17 -1.15 -4.99 1.61
N LYS A 18 -0.45 -6.13 1.54
CA LYS A 18 0.06 -6.85 2.72
C LYS A 18 1.11 -6.04 3.47
N LEU A 19 2.03 -5.39 2.75
CA LEU A 19 3.07 -4.56 3.34
C LEU A 19 2.48 -3.43 4.22
N VAL A 20 1.38 -2.83 3.78
CA VAL A 20 0.67 -1.79 4.56
C VAL A 20 -0.39 -2.35 5.53
N HIS A 21 -0.38 -3.66 5.78
CA HIS A 21 -1.21 -4.35 6.76
C HIS A 21 -2.71 -4.10 6.56
N LEU A 22 -3.19 -4.17 5.32
CA LEU A 22 -4.64 -4.23 5.09
C LEU A 22 -5.20 -5.57 5.57
N SER A 23 -6.42 -5.54 6.10
CA SER A 23 -7.07 -6.72 6.70
C SER A 23 -7.43 -7.81 5.69
N ASP A 24 -7.84 -7.42 4.47
CA ASP A 24 -8.24 -8.34 3.39
C ASP A 24 -7.54 -7.96 2.05
N PRO A 25 -6.22 -8.09 1.96
CA PRO A 25 -5.46 -7.59 0.81
C PRO A 25 -5.81 -8.32 -0.50
N GLU A 26 -6.26 -9.57 -0.45
CA GLU A 26 -6.70 -10.34 -1.63
C GLU A 26 -8.03 -9.85 -2.20
N LYS A 27 -8.92 -9.30 -1.36
CA LYS A 27 -10.28 -8.87 -1.77
C LYS A 27 -10.38 -7.36 -1.94
N THR A 28 -9.43 -6.61 -1.42
CA THR A 28 -9.43 -5.15 -1.48
C THR A 28 -9.37 -4.60 -2.91
N PRO A 29 -8.62 -5.19 -3.86
CA PRO A 29 -8.60 -4.72 -5.25
C PRO A 29 -9.98 -4.69 -5.91
N ASP A 30 -10.90 -5.55 -5.46
CA ASP A 30 -12.27 -5.64 -5.98
C ASP A 30 -13.25 -4.65 -5.30
N LYS A 31 -12.83 -3.95 -4.25
CA LYS A 31 -13.68 -3.01 -3.50
C LYS A 31 -13.67 -1.63 -4.13
N TYR A 32 -14.82 -0.97 -4.10
CA TYR A 32 -14.92 0.44 -4.46
C TYR A 32 -14.36 1.35 -3.35
N PRO A 33 -13.86 2.56 -3.70
CA PRO A 33 -13.32 3.48 -2.71
C PRO A 33 -14.26 3.79 -1.53
N PHE A 34 -15.57 3.92 -1.78
CA PHE A 34 -16.56 4.23 -0.74
C PHE A 34 -16.85 3.07 0.22
N GLU A 35 -16.36 1.86 -0.06
CA GLU A 35 -16.50 0.68 0.82
C GLU A 35 -15.32 0.55 1.80
N LEU A 36 -14.33 1.45 1.68
CA LEU A 36 -13.10 1.42 2.46
C LEU A 36 -13.18 2.46 3.58
N SER A 37 -12.69 2.11 4.77
CA SER A 37 -12.51 3.10 5.83
C SER A 37 -11.46 4.14 5.44
N GLY A 38 -11.52 5.35 6.02
CA GLY A 38 -10.53 6.38 5.75
C GLY A 38 -9.09 5.92 6.01
N GLY A 39 -8.87 5.13 7.07
CA GLY A 39 -7.57 4.53 7.35
C GLY A 39 -7.12 3.49 6.31
N MET A 40 -8.05 2.70 5.75
CA MET A 40 -7.75 1.78 4.64
C MET A 40 -7.36 2.55 3.37
N GLN A 41 -8.11 3.61 3.02
CA GLN A 41 -7.80 4.45 1.87
C GLN A 41 -6.41 5.10 2.00
N GLN A 42 -6.07 5.61 3.18
CA GLN A 42 -4.74 6.16 3.46
C GLN A 42 -3.64 5.10 3.29
N ARG A 43 -3.84 3.89 3.81
CA ARG A 43 -2.87 2.79 3.64
C ARG A 43 -2.71 2.36 2.18
N ILE A 44 -3.78 2.34 1.41
CA ILE A 44 -3.71 2.08 -0.04
C ILE A 44 -2.93 3.19 -0.75
N MET A 45 -3.14 4.46 -0.39
CA MET A 45 -2.34 5.58 -0.91
C MET A 45 -0.84 5.40 -0.63
N ILE A 46 -0.48 4.97 0.58
CA ILE A 46 0.91 4.67 0.94
C ILE A 46 1.44 3.49 0.11
N ALA A 47 0.67 2.40 -0.03
CA ALA A 47 1.06 1.26 -0.86
C ALA A 47 1.30 1.67 -2.31
N MET A 48 0.43 2.49 -2.89
CA MET A 48 0.60 3.02 -4.25
C MET A 48 1.87 3.86 -4.39
N ALA A 49 2.17 4.72 -3.40
CA ALA A 49 3.40 5.51 -3.39
C ALA A 49 4.65 4.62 -3.30
N LEU A 50 4.63 3.59 -2.46
CA LEU A 50 5.74 2.64 -2.28
C LEU A 50 5.93 1.72 -3.49
N SER A 51 4.86 1.39 -4.22
CA SER A 51 4.92 0.58 -5.45
C SER A 51 5.81 1.22 -6.52
N CYS A 52 6.02 2.54 -6.46
CA CYS A 52 6.94 3.25 -7.34
C CYS A 52 8.42 3.04 -6.98
N ARG A 53 8.73 2.34 -5.88
CA ARG A 53 10.08 2.20 -5.31
C ARG A 53 10.81 3.55 -5.19
N PRO A 54 10.22 4.54 -4.49
CA PRO A 54 10.85 5.83 -4.33
C PRO A 54 12.10 5.71 -3.44
N GLU A 55 13.17 6.43 -3.77
CA GLU A 55 14.34 6.56 -2.90
C GLU A 55 14.01 7.37 -1.63
N VAL A 56 13.07 8.32 -1.74
CA VAL A 56 12.60 9.17 -0.65
C VAL A 56 11.09 9.33 -0.74
N LEU A 57 10.38 9.06 0.36
CA LEU A 57 8.95 9.31 0.50
C LEU A 57 8.71 10.37 1.59
N ILE A 58 8.11 11.49 1.21
CA ILE A 58 7.72 12.55 2.15
C ILE A 58 6.21 12.44 2.36
N ALA A 59 5.80 12.27 3.61
CA ALA A 59 4.39 12.24 4.02
C ALA A 59 4.15 13.33 5.05
N ASP A 60 3.00 14.00 4.95
CA ASP A 60 2.52 14.96 5.94
C ASP A 60 1.58 14.25 6.92
N GLU A 61 1.84 14.40 8.22
CA GLU A 61 1.17 13.69 9.32
C GLU A 61 1.04 12.15 9.18
N PRO A 62 2.17 11.39 9.08
CA PRO A 62 2.11 9.94 8.87
C PRO A 62 1.56 9.16 10.06
N THR A 63 1.69 9.68 11.28
CA THR A 63 1.42 8.94 12.54
C THR A 63 -0.03 8.48 12.69
N THR A 64 -1.00 9.16 12.08
CA THR A 64 -2.43 8.81 12.20
C THR A 64 -2.81 7.55 11.40
N ALA A 65 -2.06 7.23 10.34
CA ALA A 65 -2.35 6.10 9.43
C ALA A 65 -1.30 4.97 9.49
N LEU A 66 -0.10 5.32 9.95
CA LEU A 66 1.16 4.58 9.77
C LEU A 66 1.71 4.05 11.10
N ASP A 67 0.88 3.90 12.13
CA ASP A 67 1.38 3.41 13.40
C ASP A 67 1.88 1.96 13.24
N VAL A 68 3.18 1.80 13.50
CA VAL A 68 3.94 0.58 13.83
C VAL A 68 4.65 -0.25 12.74
N THR A 69 4.52 -0.07 11.41
CA THR A 69 5.23 -1.00 10.46
C THR A 69 6.12 -0.43 9.36
N ILE A 70 6.09 0.87 9.07
CA ILE A 70 6.98 1.45 8.04
C ILE A 70 8.31 1.95 8.62
N GLN A 71 8.42 2.10 9.94
CA GLN A 71 9.64 2.61 10.58
C GLN A 71 10.81 1.61 10.65
N ALA A 72 10.66 0.35 10.22
CA ALA A 72 11.70 -0.66 10.43
C ALA A 72 11.95 -1.66 9.28
N GLN A 73 11.21 -1.64 8.16
CA GLN A 73 11.36 -2.66 7.12
C GLN A 73 11.33 -2.10 5.68
N ILE A 74 12.02 -0.99 5.46
CA ILE A 74 12.49 -0.63 4.12
C ILE A 74 14.01 -0.74 4.21
N LEU A 75 14.52 -1.98 4.19
CA LEU A 75 15.09 -2.64 3.01
C LEU A 75 16.54 -2.20 2.79
N GLU A 76 17.49 -3.06 3.18
CA GLU A 76 18.78 -3.18 2.49
C GLU A 76 18.57 -3.46 0.99
#